data_AF-A0A1Z5YU10-F1
#
_entry.id   AF-A0A1Z5YU10-F1
#
_cell.length_a   1.000
_cell.length_b   1.000
_cell.length_c   1.000
_cell.angle_alpha   90.00
_cell.angle_beta   90.00
_cell.angle_gamma   90.00
#
_symmetry.space_group_name_H-M   'P 1'
#
loop_
_entity.id
_entity.type
_entity.pdbx_description
1 polymer ?
#
loop_
_entity_poly.entity_id
_entity_poly.type
_entity_poly.pdbx_seq_one_letter_code
_entity_poly.pdbx_strand_id
1 'polypeptide(L)'
;MGYDVSISREPHPWLDAARPLLLFRPEVVRRIVEEDPELQFIPDKNNTGFGDILYLTGQDAQDVDCNQEGLWFKPDGLTAKYPSEALMKKMAQLAVKLNAHMVGDNDEHYFLDENDDLQSEDDPELGLCVIGDAGRRYQLTIDGLLKNLNELPEYLAENIESFSKEEREKFNIVHKKKDNSGRIYGLGATKCDAYAKAYDAKNNYIVSLFYTYYQGVVSAFNYLNDDKPKDIVYEKNDRPTFGQNLLFLLEYCRKCPEHSFISACMALISLQHDNQK
;
A
#
# COMPACT_ATOMS: atom_id res chain seq x y z
N MET A 1 -37.95 0.16 -13.95
CA MET A 1 -36.55 0.43 -14.30
C MET A 1 -35.73 -0.01 -13.10
N GLY A 2 -34.68 -0.80 -13.31
CA GLY A 2 -33.72 -1.14 -12.26
C GLY A 2 -33.07 0.14 -11.74
N TYR A 3 -32.67 0.17 -10.49
CA TYR A 3 -31.73 1.15 -9.96
C TYR A 3 -30.61 0.33 -9.38
N ASP A 4 -29.53 0.21 -10.13
CA ASP A 4 -28.37 -0.58 -9.74
C ASP A 4 -27.23 0.39 -9.39
N VAL A 5 -26.50 0.07 -8.32
CA VAL A 5 -25.34 0.86 -7.88
C VAL A 5 -24.15 -0.05 -7.74
N SER A 6 -23.01 0.37 -8.30
CA SER A 6 -21.81 -0.44 -8.42
C SER A 6 -20.59 0.25 -7.82
N ILE A 7 -19.75 -0.52 -7.14
CA ILE A 7 -18.41 -0.14 -6.75
C ILE A 7 -17.44 -0.76 -7.76
N SER A 8 -16.63 0.08 -8.41
CA SER A 8 -15.66 -0.33 -9.44
C SER A 8 -14.44 0.59 -9.46
N ARG A 9 -13.30 0.04 -9.90
CA ARG A 9 -12.09 0.83 -10.20
C ARG A 9 -12.26 1.69 -11.45
N GLU A 10 -13.14 1.25 -12.34
CA GLU A 10 -13.48 1.93 -13.59
C GLU A 10 -14.99 2.19 -13.64
N PRO A 11 -15.44 3.45 -13.68
CA PRO A 11 -16.85 3.80 -13.79
C PRO A 11 -17.53 3.12 -14.97
N HIS A 12 -16.80 2.99 -16.08
CA HIS A 12 -17.21 2.23 -17.26
C HIS A 12 -16.11 1.25 -17.68
N PRO A 13 -16.44 -0.01 -18.02
CA PRO A 13 -15.44 -0.95 -18.51
C PRO A 13 -15.19 -0.76 -20.02
N TRP A 14 -14.01 -0.27 -20.40
CA TRP A 14 -13.57 -0.20 -21.81
C TRP A 14 -12.78 -1.46 -22.20
N LEU A 15 -13.49 -2.51 -22.61
CA LEU A 15 -12.90 -3.82 -22.93
C LEU A 15 -11.86 -3.79 -24.08
N ASP A 16 -11.99 -2.83 -25.01
CA ASP A 16 -11.14 -2.69 -26.19
C ASP A 16 -10.04 -1.62 -26.04
N ALA A 17 -9.86 -1.06 -24.83
CA ALA A 17 -8.82 -0.06 -24.60
C ALA A 17 -7.41 -0.66 -24.77
N ALA A 18 -6.43 0.18 -25.16
CA ALA A 18 -5.03 -0.23 -25.28
C ALA A 18 -4.31 -0.42 -23.93
N ARG A 19 -5.07 -0.67 -22.85
CA ARG A 19 -4.61 -0.97 -21.49
C ARG A 19 -5.49 -2.09 -20.91
N PRO A 20 -4.96 -2.93 -20.01
CA PRO A 20 -5.78 -3.90 -19.29
C PRO A 20 -6.76 -3.21 -18.33
N LEU A 21 -7.91 -3.84 -18.10
CA LEU A 21 -8.97 -3.37 -17.21
C LEU A 21 -8.56 -3.57 -15.73
N LEU A 22 -8.88 -2.63 -14.86
CA LEU A 22 -8.69 -2.77 -13.42
C LEU A 22 -9.85 -3.54 -12.80
N LEU A 23 -9.55 -4.74 -12.30
CA LEU A 23 -10.50 -5.61 -11.62
C LEU A 23 -10.15 -5.78 -10.14
N PHE A 24 -11.17 -5.99 -9.31
CA PHE A 24 -10.93 -6.33 -7.92
C PHE A 24 -10.44 -7.77 -7.77
N ARG A 25 -9.42 -7.92 -6.94
CA ARG A 25 -8.97 -9.21 -6.48
C ARG A 25 -9.86 -9.74 -5.36
N PRO A 26 -10.37 -10.98 -5.47
CA PRO A 26 -11.16 -11.62 -4.43
C PRO A 26 -10.58 -11.48 -3.03
N GLU A 27 -9.26 -11.62 -2.91
CA GLU A 27 -8.55 -11.65 -1.63
C GLU A 27 -8.57 -10.27 -0.95
N VAL A 28 -8.53 -9.18 -1.74
CA VAL A 28 -8.57 -7.81 -1.23
C VAL A 28 -9.97 -7.49 -0.70
N VAL A 29 -11.00 -7.79 -1.49
CA VAL A 29 -12.39 -7.54 -1.11
C VAL A 29 -12.76 -8.34 0.14
N ARG A 30 -12.43 -9.64 0.16
CA ARG A 30 -12.71 -10.49 1.32
C ARG A 30 -12.06 -9.98 2.60
N ARG A 31 -10.79 -9.56 2.54
CA ARG A 31 -10.10 -9.04 3.71
C ARG A 31 -10.83 -7.82 4.30
N ILE A 32 -11.27 -6.89 3.44
CA ILE A 32 -12.00 -5.70 3.87
C ILE A 32 -13.34 -6.07 4.49
N VAL A 33 -14.04 -7.05 3.91
CA VAL A 33 -15.32 -7.55 4.44
C VAL A 33 -15.13 -8.28 5.77
N GLU A 34 -14.12 -9.13 5.91
CA GLU A 34 -13.82 -9.88 7.14
C GLU A 34 -13.37 -8.98 8.31
N GLU A 35 -12.74 -7.84 8.00
CA GLU A 35 -12.35 -6.83 8.99
C GLU A 35 -13.53 -5.93 9.44
N ASP A 36 -14.69 -6.01 8.76
CA ASP A 36 -15.86 -5.18 9.03
C ASP A 36 -16.99 -6.01 9.68
N PRO A 37 -17.29 -5.80 10.98
CA PRO A 37 -18.24 -6.65 11.72
C PRO A 37 -19.70 -6.54 11.24
N GLU A 38 -20.01 -5.51 10.45
CA GLU A 38 -21.35 -5.31 9.87
C GLU A 38 -21.50 -5.98 8.51
N LEU A 39 -20.46 -6.66 8.00
CA LEU A 39 -20.50 -7.32 6.70
C LEU A 39 -20.27 -8.82 6.86
N GLN A 40 -20.98 -9.58 6.02
CA GLN A 40 -20.75 -11.01 5.92
C GLN A 40 -20.61 -11.44 4.47
N PHE A 41 -19.52 -12.14 4.17
CA PHE A 41 -19.30 -12.75 2.87
C PHE A 41 -19.92 -14.15 2.80
N ILE A 42 -20.70 -14.40 1.74
CA ILE A 42 -21.28 -15.69 1.40
C ILE A 42 -20.68 -16.12 0.05
N PRO A 43 -19.74 -17.08 0.04
CA PRO A 43 -19.09 -17.51 -1.20
C PRO A 43 -20.07 -18.19 -2.15
N ASP A 44 -19.91 -17.95 -3.44
CA ASP A 44 -20.62 -18.69 -4.48
C ASP A 44 -20.15 -20.16 -4.48
N LYS A 45 -21.09 -21.07 -4.77
CA LYS A 45 -20.87 -22.52 -4.79
C LYS A 45 -19.88 -22.94 -5.86
N ASN A 46 -19.87 -22.23 -6.99
CA ASN A 46 -19.08 -22.60 -8.17
C ASN A 46 -17.74 -21.86 -8.27
N ASN A 47 -17.64 -20.69 -7.66
CA ASN A 47 -16.41 -19.90 -7.63
C ASN A 47 -16.30 -19.22 -6.27
N THR A 48 -15.63 -19.90 -5.33
CA THR A 48 -15.55 -19.42 -3.95
C THR A 48 -14.90 -18.04 -3.84
N GLY A 49 -14.10 -17.62 -4.84
CA GLY A 49 -13.54 -16.27 -5.00
C GLY A 49 -14.57 -15.16 -4.86
N PHE A 50 -15.73 -15.37 -5.45
CA PHE A 50 -16.81 -14.40 -5.59
C PHE A 50 -18.04 -14.85 -4.80
N GLY A 51 -19.04 -14.00 -4.69
CA GLY A 51 -20.23 -14.32 -3.90
C GLY A 51 -21.01 -13.09 -3.49
N ASP A 52 -21.82 -13.25 -2.47
CA ASP A 52 -22.68 -12.19 -1.95
C ASP A 52 -22.04 -11.59 -0.69
N ILE A 53 -22.21 -10.29 -0.49
CA ILE A 53 -21.84 -9.59 0.73
C ILE A 53 -23.14 -9.07 1.33
N LEU A 54 -23.45 -9.48 2.55
CA LEU A 54 -24.63 -9.01 3.28
C LEU A 54 -24.25 -7.90 4.25
N TYR A 55 -25.05 -6.83 4.28
CA TYR A 55 -24.95 -5.79 5.30
C TYR A 55 -25.87 -6.12 6.48
N LEU A 56 -25.26 -6.36 7.64
CA LEU A 56 -25.91 -6.75 8.87
C LEU A 56 -26.23 -5.50 9.68
N THR A 57 -27.44 -4.95 9.53
CA THR A 57 -27.94 -3.80 10.31
C THR A 57 -28.34 -4.19 11.74
N GLY A 58 -27.45 -4.90 12.45
CA GLY A 58 -27.71 -5.45 13.79
C GLY A 58 -28.65 -6.66 13.80
N GLN A 59 -28.91 -7.26 12.64
CA GLN A 59 -29.69 -8.47 12.45
C GLN A 59 -28.79 -9.67 12.17
N ASP A 60 -29.26 -10.87 12.50
CA ASP A 60 -28.60 -12.10 12.08
C ASP A 60 -28.73 -12.28 10.56
N ALA A 61 -27.70 -12.85 9.92
CA ALA A 61 -27.62 -12.97 8.47
C ALA A 61 -28.76 -13.76 7.80
N GLN A 62 -29.49 -14.57 8.57
CA GLN A 62 -30.64 -15.33 8.07
C GLN A 62 -31.88 -14.46 7.88
N ASP A 63 -31.91 -13.28 8.49
CA ASP A 63 -33.07 -12.37 8.52
C ASP A 63 -32.92 -11.17 7.57
N VAL A 64 -31.77 -11.05 6.91
CA VAL A 64 -31.46 -9.95 5.98
C VAL A 64 -32.11 -10.20 4.62
N ASP A 65 -32.85 -9.21 4.09
CA ASP A 65 -33.34 -9.25 2.72
C ASP A 65 -32.18 -9.04 1.73
N CYS A 66 -31.66 -10.13 1.18
CA CYS A 66 -30.56 -10.11 0.22
C CYS A 66 -30.86 -9.27 -1.03
N ASN A 67 -32.13 -8.95 -1.33
CA ASN A 67 -32.47 -8.11 -2.48
C ASN A 67 -32.31 -6.61 -2.21
N GLN A 68 -32.29 -6.17 -0.95
CA GLN A 68 -32.15 -4.76 -0.58
C GLN A 68 -30.83 -4.46 0.15
N GLU A 69 -30.32 -5.44 0.91
CA GLU A 69 -29.16 -5.28 1.80
C GLU A 69 -27.96 -6.16 1.36
N GLY A 70 -28.05 -6.74 0.15
CA GLY A 70 -27.03 -7.58 -0.45
C GLY A 70 -26.25 -6.86 -1.56
N LEU A 71 -24.94 -7.08 -1.60
CA LEU A 71 -24.08 -6.74 -2.72
C LEU A 71 -23.61 -8.03 -3.41
N TRP A 72 -23.72 -8.09 -4.73
CA TRP A 72 -23.12 -9.15 -5.53
C TRP A 72 -21.69 -8.77 -5.86
N PHE A 73 -20.73 -9.53 -5.35
CA PHE A 73 -19.33 -9.38 -5.70
C PHE A 73 -18.98 -10.31 -6.87
N LYS A 74 -18.64 -9.70 -8.00
CA LYS A 74 -18.28 -10.33 -9.27
C LYS A 74 -16.95 -9.77 -9.79
N PRO A 75 -16.34 -10.35 -10.85
CA PRO A 75 -15.06 -9.87 -11.35
C PRO A 75 -15.04 -8.37 -11.70
N ASP A 76 -16.16 -7.85 -12.20
CA ASP A 76 -16.38 -6.47 -12.64
C ASP A 76 -16.62 -5.47 -11.50
N GLY A 77 -16.96 -5.93 -10.29
CA GLY A 77 -17.26 -5.02 -9.19
C GLY A 77 -18.14 -5.61 -8.10
N LEU A 78 -18.55 -4.73 -7.18
CA LEU A 78 -19.59 -5.02 -6.21
C LEU A 78 -20.86 -4.27 -6.63
N THR A 79 -21.97 -4.97 -6.84
CA THR A 79 -23.21 -4.34 -7.32
C THR A 79 -24.36 -4.65 -6.40
N ALA A 80 -25.14 -3.63 -6.03
CA ALA A 80 -26.40 -3.76 -5.32
C ALA A 80 -27.55 -3.30 -6.22
N LYS A 81 -28.73 -3.87 -6.00
CA LYS A 81 -29.95 -3.54 -6.74
C LYS A 81 -30.99 -2.99 -5.79
N TYR A 82 -31.50 -1.80 -6.09
CA TYR A 82 -32.38 -1.04 -5.20
C TYR A 82 -31.84 -0.94 -3.75
N PRO A 83 -30.57 -0.55 -3.55
CA PRO A 83 -29.99 -0.48 -2.22
C PRO A 83 -30.73 0.54 -1.34
N SER A 84 -30.85 0.24 -0.04
CA SER A 84 -31.31 1.22 0.94
C SER A 84 -30.30 2.36 1.11
N GLU A 85 -30.72 3.50 1.66
CA GLU A 85 -29.79 4.61 1.95
C GLU A 85 -28.68 4.19 2.93
N ALA A 86 -29.00 3.30 3.88
CA ALA A 86 -28.03 2.75 4.81
C ALA A 86 -26.99 1.87 4.08
N LEU A 87 -27.44 1.02 3.16
CA LEU A 87 -26.54 0.25 2.31
C LEU A 87 -25.71 1.15 1.40
N MET A 88 -26.29 2.20 0.82
CA MET A 88 -25.57 3.18 0.00
C MET A 88 -24.45 3.86 0.77
N LYS A 89 -24.70 4.30 2.02
CA LYS A 89 -23.66 4.85 2.89
C LYS A 89 -22.56 3.82 3.16
N LYS A 90 -22.92 2.57 3.45
CA LYS A 90 -21.95 1.49 3.66
C LYS A 90 -21.12 1.20 2.40
N MET A 91 -21.75 1.21 1.23
CA MET A 91 -21.11 1.08 -0.07
C MET A 91 -20.10 2.20 -0.32
N ALA A 92 -20.44 3.44 0.02
CA ALA A 92 -19.52 4.56 -0.12
C ALA A 92 -18.29 4.41 0.80
N GLN A 93 -18.48 3.95 2.04
CA GLN A 93 -17.36 3.60 2.93
C GLN A 93 -16.48 2.48 2.36
N LEU A 94 -17.10 1.45 1.79
CA LEU A 94 -16.38 0.36 1.13
C LEU A 94 -15.60 0.86 -0.10
N ALA A 95 -16.19 1.73 -0.92
CA ALA A 95 -15.53 2.32 -2.08
C ALA A 95 -14.26 3.10 -1.67
N VAL A 96 -14.31 3.85 -0.57
CA VAL A 96 -13.12 4.52 0.00
C VAL A 96 -12.06 3.50 0.42
N LYS A 97 -12.43 2.46 1.18
CA LYS A 97 -11.47 1.40 1.61
C LYS A 97 -10.87 0.65 0.42
N LEU A 98 -11.64 0.48 -0.65
CA LEU A 98 -11.24 -0.18 -1.89
C LEU A 98 -10.54 0.73 -2.89
N ASN A 99 -10.38 2.04 -2.60
CA ASN A 99 -9.88 3.02 -3.54
C ASN A 99 -10.65 2.98 -4.89
N ALA A 100 -11.96 3.13 -4.84
CA ALA A 100 -12.85 2.88 -5.97
C ALA A 100 -13.91 3.96 -6.13
N HIS A 101 -14.55 3.96 -7.30
CA HIS A 101 -15.76 4.73 -7.56
C HIS A 101 -16.97 3.96 -7.04
N MET A 102 -17.99 4.70 -6.60
CA MET A 102 -19.35 4.19 -6.44
C MET A 102 -20.23 4.93 -7.45
N VAL A 103 -20.87 4.20 -8.36
CA VAL A 103 -21.54 4.76 -9.54
C VAL A 103 -22.91 4.13 -9.70
N GLY A 104 -23.92 4.96 -10.00
CA GLY A 104 -25.27 4.52 -10.36
C GLY A 104 -25.38 4.10 -11.83
N ASP A 105 -26.56 3.64 -12.22
CA ASP A 105 -26.83 3.21 -13.60
C ASP A 105 -27.04 4.36 -14.60
N ASN A 106 -27.14 5.62 -14.13
CA ASN A 106 -27.13 6.82 -14.98
C ASN A 106 -25.89 7.68 -14.74
N ASP A 107 -24.77 7.03 -14.39
CA ASP A 107 -23.45 7.64 -14.21
C ASP A 107 -23.35 8.61 -13.03
N GLU A 108 -24.28 8.52 -12.07
CA GLU A 108 -24.22 9.32 -10.85
C GLU A 108 -23.09 8.82 -9.95
N HIS A 109 -22.15 9.69 -9.62
CA HIS A 109 -21.05 9.34 -8.72
C HIS A 109 -21.43 9.62 -7.27
N TYR A 110 -21.41 8.59 -6.43
CA TYR A 110 -21.73 8.69 -5.02
C TYR A 110 -20.46 8.76 -4.17
N PHE A 111 -20.46 9.62 -3.15
CA PHE A 111 -19.38 9.74 -2.17
C PHE A 111 -19.89 10.25 -0.83
N LEU A 112 -19.07 10.10 0.21
CA LEU A 112 -19.33 10.71 1.52
C LEU A 112 -18.65 12.08 1.59
N ASP A 113 -19.36 13.08 2.08
CA ASP A 113 -18.79 14.38 2.41
C ASP A 113 -18.06 14.36 3.78
N GLU A 114 -17.59 15.54 4.21
CA GLU A 114 -16.88 15.70 5.48
C GLU A 114 -17.72 15.36 6.73
N ASN A 115 -19.05 15.28 6.60
CA ASN A 115 -19.99 14.95 7.67
C ASN A 115 -20.50 13.49 7.59
N ASP A 116 -19.91 12.65 6.74
CA ASP A 116 -20.39 11.29 6.44
C ASP A 116 -21.81 11.27 5.83
N ASP A 117 -22.22 12.35 5.18
CA ASP A 117 -23.47 12.39 4.41
C ASP A 117 -23.23 11.98 2.96
N LEU A 118 -24.19 11.21 2.45
CA LEU A 118 -24.13 10.68 1.09
C LEU A 118 -24.47 11.79 0.11
N GLN A 119 -23.53 12.11 -0.77
CA GLN A 119 -23.70 13.05 -1.87
C GLN A 119 -23.63 12.32 -3.20
N SER A 120 -24.22 12.92 -4.22
CA SER A 120 -24.12 12.46 -5.61
C SER A 120 -23.69 13.62 -6.52
N GLU A 121 -22.81 13.33 -7.47
CA GLU A 121 -22.33 14.28 -8.47
C GLU A 121 -22.42 13.67 -9.87
N ASP A 122 -22.97 14.44 -10.80
CA ASP A 122 -23.12 14.08 -12.21
C ASP A 122 -22.09 14.88 -13.03
N ASP A 123 -20.81 14.61 -12.82
CA ASP A 123 -19.71 15.19 -13.61
C ASP A 123 -19.18 14.16 -14.64
N PRO A 124 -19.38 14.41 -15.95
CA PRO A 124 -18.87 13.53 -17.00
C PRO A 124 -17.35 13.31 -16.94
N GLU A 125 -16.57 14.22 -16.36
CA GLU A 125 -15.12 14.03 -16.19
C GLU A 125 -14.78 12.96 -15.16
N LEU A 126 -15.65 12.71 -14.16
CA LEU A 126 -15.47 11.63 -13.19
C LEU A 126 -15.61 10.25 -13.85
N GLY A 127 -16.48 10.14 -14.85
CA GLY A 127 -16.63 8.94 -15.67
C GLY A 127 -15.37 8.63 -16.49
N LEU A 128 -14.57 9.64 -16.84
CA LEU A 128 -13.32 9.50 -17.60
C LEU A 128 -12.08 9.35 -16.72
N CYS A 129 -12.23 8.78 -15.52
CA CYS A 129 -11.14 8.56 -14.59
C CYS A 129 -11.19 7.12 -14.06
N VAL A 130 -10.02 6.52 -13.84
CA VAL A 130 -9.89 5.24 -13.14
C VAL A 130 -9.03 5.41 -11.90
N ILE A 131 -9.31 4.64 -10.86
CA ILE A 131 -8.53 4.66 -9.61
C ILE A 131 -7.68 3.39 -9.53
N GLY A 132 -6.37 3.56 -9.40
CA GLY A 132 -5.41 2.47 -9.24
C GLY A 132 -5.39 1.88 -7.83
N ASP A 133 -4.69 0.76 -7.66
CA ASP A 133 -4.63 0.00 -6.42
C ASP A 133 -4.18 0.82 -5.20
N ALA A 134 -3.30 1.80 -5.40
CA ALA A 134 -2.82 2.71 -4.36
C ALA A 134 -3.66 3.99 -4.22
N GLY A 135 -4.78 4.10 -4.93
CA GLY A 135 -5.68 5.27 -4.91
C GLY A 135 -5.32 6.35 -5.91
N ARG A 136 -4.31 6.14 -6.77
CA ARG A 136 -3.95 7.13 -7.79
C ARG A 136 -5.03 7.21 -8.86
N ARG A 137 -5.41 8.43 -9.22
CA ARG A 137 -6.36 8.70 -10.31
C ARG A 137 -5.63 8.84 -11.65
N TYR A 138 -6.08 8.08 -12.64
CA TYR A 138 -5.59 8.12 -14.01
C TYR A 138 -6.69 8.64 -14.93
N GLN A 139 -6.41 9.74 -15.60
CA GLN A 139 -7.36 10.37 -16.52
C GLN A 139 -7.39 9.62 -17.86
N LEU A 140 -8.59 9.45 -18.40
CA LEU A 140 -8.85 8.75 -19.64
C LEU A 140 -9.31 9.70 -20.75
N THR A 141 -9.19 9.23 -21.99
CA THR A 141 -9.94 9.76 -23.13
C THR A 141 -11.31 9.08 -23.19
N ILE A 142 -12.21 9.62 -24.02
CA ILE A 142 -13.54 9.03 -24.29
C ILE A 142 -13.49 7.59 -24.79
N ASP A 143 -12.35 7.19 -25.38
CA ASP A 143 -12.11 5.83 -25.90
C ASP A 143 -11.46 4.90 -24.84
N GLY A 144 -11.36 5.36 -23.58
CA GLY A 144 -10.81 4.58 -22.48
C GLY A 144 -9.27 4.53 -22.41
N LEU A 145 -8.56 5.28 -23.26
CA LEU A 145 -7.09 5.36 -23.26
C LEU A 145 -6.59 6.29 -22.16
N LEU A 146 -5.40 6.06 -21.61
CA LEU A 146 -4.76 7.03 -20.72
C LEU A 146 -4.55 8.35 -21.47
N LYS A 147 -5.07 9.45 -20.91
CA LYS A 147 -4.91 10.81 -21.45
C LYS A 147 -3.43 11.21 -21.53
N ASN A 148 -2.63 10.75 -20.58
CA ASN A 148 -1.18 10.87 -20.58
C ASN A 148 -0.52 9.48 -20.71
N LEU A 149 -0.10 9.12 -21.92
CA LEU A 149 0.54 7.82 -22.18
C LEU A 149 1.86 7.61 -21.41
N ASN A 150 2.51 8.67 -20.94
CA ASN A 150 3.71 8.55 -20.10
C ASN A 150 3.41 7.93 -18.73
N GLU A 151 2.14 7.90 -18.30
CA GLU A 151 1.72 7.26 -17.05
C GLU A 151 1.51 5.75 -17.19
N LEU A 152 1.52 5.20 -18.42
CA LEU A 152 1.30 3.78 -18.66
C LEU A 152 2.25 2.87 -17.86
N PRO A 153 3.58 3.15 -17.76
CA PRO A 153 4.46 2.32 -16.94
C PRO A 153 4.10 2.32 -15.45
N GLU A 154 3.62 3.45 -14.93
CA GLU A 154 3.22 3.60 -13.52
C GLU A 154 1.87 2.91 -13.28
N TYR A 155 0.91 3.10 -14.19
CA TYR A 155 -0.37 2.40 -14.21
C TYR A 155 -0.17 0.88 -14.19
N LEU A 156 0.70 0.34 -15.04
CA LEU A 156 0.94 -1.10 -15.09
C LEU A 156 1.66 -1.62 -13.82
N ALA A 157 2.51 -0.80 -13.22
CA ALA A 157 3.29 -1.19 -12.04
C ALA A 157 2.47 -1.16 -10.74
N GLU A 158 1.62 -0.14 -10.57
CA GLU A 158 0.74 0.00 -9.41
C GLU A 158 -0.32 -1.10 -9.34
N ASN A 159 -0.90 -1.44 -10.50
CA ASN A 159 -2.10 -2.27 -10.60
C ASN A 159 -1.81 -3.74 -10.94
N ILE A 160 -0.60 -4.21 -10.65
CA ILE A 160 -0.18 -5.55 -11.05
C ILE A 160 -1.06 -6.65 -10.45
N GLU A 161 -1.62 -6.39 -9.28
CA GLU A 161 -2.54 -7.28 -8.62
C GLU A 161 -3.91 -7.27 -9.30
N SER A 162 -4.35 -6.19 -9.95
CA SER A 162 -5.60 -6.16 -10.72
C SER A 162 -5.57 -7.04 -11.98
N PHE A 163 -4.39 -7.32 -12.56
CA PHE A 163 -4.29 -7.95 -13.89
C PHE A 163 -4.19 -9.48 -13.87
N SER A 164 -4.98 -10.16 -14.70
CA SER A 164 -4.85 -11.61 -14.94
C SER A 164 -3.45 -11.99 -15.45
N LYS A 165 -3.11 -13.28 -15.37
CA LYS A 165 -1.83 -13.76 -15.89
C LYS A 165 -1.69 -13.48 -17.40
N GLU A 166 -2.76 -13.69 -18.15
CA GLU A 166 -2.81 -13.47 -19.60
C GLU A 166 -2.59 -11.99 -19.95
N GLU A 167 -3.20 -11.07 -19.20
CA GLU A 167 -2.97 -9.62 -19.38
C GLU A 167 -1.53 -9.23 -19.05
N ARG A 168 -0.98 -9.77 -17.96
CA ARG A 168 0.43 -9.52 -17.60
C ARG A 168 1.38 -9.98 -18.71
N GLU A 169 1.11 -11.13 -19.32
CA GLU A 169 1.89 -11.62 -20.46
C GLU A 169 1.68 -10.76 -21.71
N LYS A 170 0.44 -10.44 -22.08
CA LYS A 170 0.09 -9.62 -23.25
C LYS A 170 0.75 -8.23 -23.22
N PHE A 171 0.78 -7.60 -22.05
CA PHE A 171 1.32 -6.25 -21.86
C PHE A 171 2.79 -6.26 -21.37
N ASN A 172 3.45 -7.42 -21.34
CA ASN A 172 4.80 -7.57 -20.79
C ASN A 172 4.97 -6.91 -19.41
N ILE A 173 3.94 -7.05 -18.55
CA ILE A 173 3.93 -6.54 -17.18
C ILE A 173 4.83 -7.46 -16.36
N VAL A 174 6.12 -7.13 -16.33
CA VAL A 174 7.04 -7.76 -15.41
C VAL A 174 6.65 -7.27 -14.01
N HIS A 175 6.53 -8.18 -13.04
CA HIS A 175 6.67 -7.77 -11.64
C HIS A 175 8.01 -7.03 -11.56
N LYS A 176 7.98 -5.70 -11.59
CA LYS A 176 8.94 -4.95 -10.78
C LYS A 176 8.69 -5.55 -9.40
N LYS A 177 9.62 -6.40 -8.94
CA LYS A 177 9.66 -6.83 -7.55
C LYS A 177 9.27 -5.60 -6.77
N LYS A 178 8.17 -5.68 -6.01
CA LYS A 178 7.76 -4.63 -5.08
C LYS A 178 9.04 -3.98 -4.60
N ASP A 179 9.17 -2.67 -4.81
CA ASP A 179 10.17 -1.92 -4.09
C ASP A 179 9.79 -2.06 -2.63
N ASN A 180 10.22 -3.18 -2.05
CA ASN A 180 10.31 -3.39 -0.63
C ASN A 180 11.36 -2.37 -0.26
N SER A 181 10.94 -1.13 0.00
CA SER A 181 11.70 -0.18 0.77
C SER A 181 12.35 -1.00 1.88
N GLY A 182 13.67 -1.19 1.74
CA GLY A 182 14.36 -2.36 2.25
C GLY A 182 13.93 -2.66 3.68
N ARG A 183 13.20 -3.76 3.89
CA ARG A 183 13.15 -4.35 5.23
C ARG A 183 14.57 -4.84 5.49
N ILE A 184 15.35 -4.00 6.14
CA ILE A 184 16.63 -4.38 6.70
C ILE A 184 16.28 -5.40 7.78
N TYR A 185 16.84 -6.59 7.68
CA TYR A 185 16.72 -7.62 8.71
C TYR A 185 18.08 -7.73 9.41
N GLY A 186 18.07 -8.14 10.69
CA GLY A 186 19.27 -8.28 11.49
C GLY A 186 19.57 -7.05 12.37
N LEU A 187 20.83 -6.91 12.78
CA LEU A 187 21.22 -5.98 13.85
C LEU A 187 20.87 -4.52 13.58
N GLY A 188 20.97 -4.05 12.33
CA GLY A 188 20.59 -2.68 11.96
C GLY A 188 19.11 -2.35 12.15
N ALA A 189 18.23 -3.34 12.07
CA ALA A 189 16.79 -3.17 12.29
C ALA A 189 16.38 -3.33 13.76
N THR A 190 17.31 -3.76 14.61
CA THR A 190 17.07 -3.89 16.05
C THR A 190 16.98 -2.50 16.67
N LYS A 191 16.10 -2.34 17.68
CA LYS A 191 16.00 -1.09 18.45
C LYS A 191 17.33 -0.73 19.11
N CYS A 192 17.63 0.55 19.16
CA CYS A 192 18.80 1.13 19.81
C CYS A 192 18.92 0.70 21.28
N ASP A 193 17.80 0.51 21.97
CA ASP A 193 17.74 -0.01 23.34
C ASP A 193 18.50 -1.35 23.51
N ALA A 194 18.50 -2.23 22.51
CA ALA A 194 19.22 -3.50 22.58
C ALA A 194 20.75 -3.31 22.62
N TYR A 195 21.28 -2.34 21.87
CA TYR A 195 22.70 -2.00 21.88
C TYR A 195 23.11 -1.38 23.23
N ALA A 196 22.30 -0.42 23.73
CA ALA A 196 22.56 0.22 25.02
C ALA A 196 22.57 -0.80 26.17
N LYS A 197 21.59 -1.71 26.20
CA LYS A 197 21.54 -2.81 27.18
C LYS A 197 22.73 -3.75 27.08
N ALA A 198 23.15 -4.11 25.86
CA ALA A 198 24.33 -4.96 25.66
C ALA A 198 25.62 -4.29 26.18
N TYR A 199 25.75 -2.97 25.97
CA TYR A 199 26.88 -2.18 26.45
C TYR A 199 26.89 -2.09 27.98
N ASP A 200 25.76 -1.76 28.61
CA ASP A 200 25.63 -1.64 30.07
C ASP A 200 25.86 -2.99 30.77
N ALA A 201 25.42 -4.09 30.15
CA ALA A 201 25.68 -5.45 30.61
C ALA A 201 27.15 -5.90 30.41
N LYS A 202 28.01 -5.07 29.82
CA LYS A 202 29.40 -5.40 29.46
C LYS A 202 29.50 -6.64 28.57
N ASN A 203 28.48 -6.88 27.74
CA ASN A 203 28.46 -8.00 26.80
C ASN A 203 29.26 -7.65 25.53
N ASN A 204 30.59 -7.72 25.65
CA ASN A 204 31.52 -7.34 24.61
C ASN A 204 31.33 -8.10 23.28
N TYR A 205 30.78 -9.33 23.34
CA TYR A 205 30.47 -10.12 22.15
C TYR A 205 29.31 -9.51 21.36
N ILE A 206 28.21 -9.14 22.02
CA ILE A 206 27.07 -8.52 21.34
C ILE A 206 27.42 -7.10 20.87
N VAL A 207 28.14 -6.33 21.69
CA VAL A 207 28.62 -4.99 21.31
C VAL A 207 29.51 -5.05 20.08
N SER A 208 30.41 -6.04 19.97
CA SER A 208 31.25 -6.20 18.78
C SER A 208 30.46 -6.57 17.54
N LEU A 209 29.40 -7.38 17.64
CA LEU A 209 28.53 -7.69 16.50
C LEU A 209 27.81 -6.45 15.96
N PHE A 210 27.29 -5.60 16.84
CA PHE A 210 26.69 -4.31 16.44
C PHE A 210 27.72 -3.39 15.78
N TYR A 211 28.95 -3.35 16.30
CA TYR A 211 30.01 -2.55 15.70
C TYR A 211 30.44 -3.10 14.32
N THR A 212 30.57 -4.41 14.17
CA THR A 212 30.84 -5.05 12.87
C THR A 212 29.74 -4.74 11.86
N TYR A 213 28.47 -4.71 12.30
CA TYR A 213 27.37 -4.29 11.44
C TYR A 213 27.56 -2.85 10.94
N TYR A 214 27.91 -1.92 11.84
CA TYR A 214 28.24 -0.54 11.49
C TYR A 214 29.37 -0.44 10.45
N GLN A 215 30.46 -1.21 10.60
CA GLN A 215 31.53 -1.26 9.60
C GLN A 215 31.04 -1.76 8.22
N GLY A 216 30.09 -2.69 8.22
CA GLY A 216 29.39 -3.14 7.01
C GLY A 216 28.58 -2.01 6.35
N VAL A 217 27.90 -1.17 7.14
CA VAL A 217 27.19 0.01 6.63
C VAL A 217 28.16 1.02 6.01
N VAL A 218 29.29 1.31 6.66
CA VAL A 218 30.34 2.18 6.11
C VAL A 218 30.87 1.65 4.77
N SER A 219 31.13 0.34 4.70
CA SER A 219 31.60 -0.31 3.47
C SER A 219 30.59 -0.17 2.32
N ALA A 220 29.30 -0.39 2.61
CA ALA A 220 28.23 -0.23 1.63
C ALA A 220 28.07 1.24 1.21
N PHE A 221 28.17 2.18 2.15
CA PHE A 221 28.11 3.61 1.88
C PHE A 221 29.26 4.05 0.96
N ASN A 222 30.48 3.60 1.23
CA ASN A 222 31.63 3.89 0.39
C ASN A 222 31.49 3.27 -1.00
N TYR A 223 31.01 2.03 -1.11
CA TYR A 223 30.74 1.38 -2.40
C TYR A 223 29.75 2.18 -3.25
N LEU A 224 28.67 2.70 -2.63
CA LEU A 224 27.67 3.52 -3.33
C LEU A 224 28.20 4.90 -3.76
N ASN A 225 29.30 5.36 -3.15
CA ASN A 225 29.90 6.67 -3.42
C ASN A 225 31.31 6.55 -4.04
N ASP A 226 31.67 5.40 -4.63
CA ASP A 226 33.00 5.16 -5.20
C ASP A 226 33.34 6.17 -6.31
N ASP A 227 32.34 6.56 -7.12
CA ASP A 227 32.47 7.60 -8.15
C ASP A 227 32.58 9.03 -7.59
N LYS A 228 32.44 9.22 -6.27
CA LYS A 228 32.51 10.50 -5.57
C LYS A 228 33.52 10.44 -4.43
N PRO A 229 34.83 10.51 -4.71
CA PRO A 229 35.88 10.31 -3.71
C PRO A 229 35.80 11.22 -2.47
N LYS A 230 35.25 12.43 -2.62
CA LYS A 230 35.02 13.39 -1.53
C LYS A 230 33.95 12.96 -0.52
N ASP A 231 33.11 12.00 -0.89
CA ASP A 231 32.00 11.51 -0.08
C ASP A 231 32.34 10.16 0.59
N ILE A 232 33.57 9.66 0.42
CA ILE A 232 34.05 8.42 1.03
C ILE A 232 34.43 8.66 2.50
N VAL A 233 33.94 7.80 3.39
CA VAL A 233 34.31 7.80 4.80
C VAL A 233 35.60 7.00 5.00
N TYR A 234 36.64 7.68 5.51
CA TYR A 234 37.90 7.06 5.90
C TYR A 234 37.92 6.75 7.41
N GLU A 235 37.72 5.49 7.78
CA GLU A 235 37.87 5.07 9.17
C GLU A 235 39.34 4.81 9.52
N LYS A 236 39.85 5.51 10.54
CA LYS A 236 41.13 5.15 11.16
C LYS A 236 40.90 3.93 12.05
N ASN A 237 41.54 2.82 11.70
CA ASN A 237 41.46 1.58 12.48
C ASN A 237 42.44 1.62 13.68
N ASP A 238 42.25 2.60 14.57
CA ASP A 238 43.01 2.75 15.81
C ASP A 238 42.12 2.66 17.05
N ARG A 239 42.73 2.36 18.21
CA ARG A 239 41.99 2.17 19.48
C ARG A 239 41.21 3.42 19.93
N PRO A 240 41.75 4.65 19.81
CA PRO A 240 41.01 5.86 20.15
C PRO A 240 39.75 6.06 19.31
N THR A 241 39.84 5.90 17.99
CA THR A 241 38.69 6.08 17.07
C THR A 241 37.64 5.00 17.31
N PHE A 242 38.05 3.75 17.52
CA PHE A 242 37.15 2.66 17.90
C PHE A 242 36.36 2.98 19.17
N GLY A 243 37.05 3.45 20.22
CA GLY A 243 36.41 3.82 21.49
C GLY A 243 35.44 5.00 21.34
N GLN A 244 35.80 6.01 20.54
CA GLN A 244 34.94 7.16 20.27
C GLN A 244 33.67 6.78 19.50
N ASN A 245 33.79 5.93 18.49
CA ASN A 245 32.64 5.46 17.71
C ASN A 245 31.66 4.65 18.57
N LEU A 246 32.17 3.75 19.43
CA LEU A 246 31.32 2.99 20.36
C LEU A 246 30.58 3.92 21.33
N LEU A 247 31.27 4.91 21.90
CA LEU A 247 30.64 5.87 22.80
C LEU A 247 29.59 6.73 22.09
N PHE A 248 29.86 7.15 20.86
CA PHE A 248 28.89 7.91 20.06
C PHE A 248 27.61 7.08 19.81
N LEU A 249 27.77 5.84 19.35
CA LEU A 249 26.64 4.93 19.12
C LEU A 249 25.85 4.72 20.41
N LEU A 250 26.53 4.56 21.55
CA LEU A 250 25.88 4.38 22.85
C LEU A 250 25.05 5.60 23.24
N GLU A 251 25.64 6.79 23.15
CA GLU A 251 24.97 8.04 23.52
C GLU A 251 23.78 8.34 22.60
N TYR A 252 23.90 8.08 21.30
CA TYR A 252 22.77 8.16 20.37
C TYR A 252 21.66 7.18 20.76
N CYS A 253 22.02 5.90 20.99
CA CYS A 253 21.06 4.86 21.32
C CYS A 253 20.34 5.11 22.65
N ARG A 254 21.00 5.72 23.65
CA ARG A 254 20.38 6.11 24.92
C ARG A 254 19.39 7.26 24.76
N LYS A 255 19.68 8.23 23.88
CA LYS A 255 18.79 9.36 23.61
C LYS A 255 17.57 8.95 22.79
N CYS A 256 17.72 7.98 21.89
CA CYS A 256 16.68 7.55 20.95
C CYS A 256 16.46 6.02 21.03
N PRO A 257 15.96 5.47 22.15
CA PRO A 257 15.90 4.01 22.38
C PRO A 257 14.99 3.28 21.38
N GLU A 258 13.95 3.95 20.88
CA GLU A 258 12.97 3.40 19.94
C GLU A 258 13.45 3.42 18.47
N HIS A 259 14.54 4.14 18.16
CA HIS A 259 15.08 4.16 16.81
C HIS A 259 15.77 2.83 16.47
N SER A 260 15.86 2.50 15.18
CA SER A 260 16.66 1.37 14.71
C SER A 260 18.16 1.66 14.84
N PHE A 261 18.97 0.62 15.06
CA PHE A 261 20.42 0.77 15.20
C PHE A 261 21.09 1.33 13.92
N ILE A 262 20.54 1.04 12.74
CA ILE A 262 21.03 1.66 11.49
C ILE A 262 20.87 3.19 11.52
N SER A 263 19.87 3.73 12.21
CA SER A 263 19.73 5.19 12.38
C SER A 263 20.92 5.78 13.13
N ALA A 264 21.44 5.08 14.14
CA ALA A 264 22.65 5.47 14.87
C ALA A 264 23.90 5.40 13.96
N CYS A 265 23.99 4.37 13.12
CA CYS A 265 25.07 4.21 12.14
C CYS A 265 25.10 5.39 11.14
N MET A 266 23.94 5.75 10.59
CA MET A 266 23.82 6.86 9.64
C MET A 266 24.15 8.21 10.29
N ALA A 267 23.76 8.42 11.55
CA ALA A 267 24.13 9.62 12.30
C ALA A 267 25.65 9.72 12.50
N LEU A 268 26.33 8.61 12.81
CA LEU A 268 27.79 8.58 12.96
C LEU A 268 28.50 8.83 11.62
N ILE A 269 28.03 8.21 10.53
CA ILE A 269 28.55 8.45 9.17
C ILE A 269 28.42 9.93 8.79
N SER A 270 27.26 10.54 9.06
CA SER A 270 27.03 11.96 8.77
C SER A 270 27.98 12.87 9.55
N LEU A 271 28.18 12.59 10.83
CA LEU A 271 29.15 13.32 11.67
C LEU A 271 30.58 13.20 11.13
N GLN A 272 30.99 12.00 10.71
CA GLN A 272 32.33 11.77 10.18
C GLN A 272 32.53 12.46 8.82
N HIS A 273 31.50 12.52 7.98
CA HIS A 273 31.52 13.26 6.71
C HIS A 273 31.66 14.76 6.92
N ASP A 274 30.93 15.33 7.88
CA ASP A 274 30.98 16.76 8.17
C ASP A 274 32.31 17.21 8.81
N ASN A 275 32.95 16.35 9.60
CA ASN A 275 34.28 16.62 10.17
C ASN A 275 35.43 16.57 9.15
N GLN A 276 35.16 16.16 7.91
CA GLN A 276 36.16 16.11 6.82
C GLN A 276 36.09 17.31 5.87
N LYS A 277 35.08 18.20 6.02
CA LYS A 277 34.96 19.47 5.28
C LYS A 277 35.69 20.61 6.01
#